data_AF-A0A946VLC5-F1
#
_entry.id   AF-A0A946VLC5-F1
#
_cell.length_a   1.000
_cell.length_b   1.000
_cell.length_c   1.000
_cell.angle_alpha   90.00
_cell.angle_beta   90.00
_cell.angle_gamma   90.00
#
_symmetry.space_group_name_H-M   'P 1'
#
loop_
_entity.id
_entity.type
_entity.pdbx_description
1 polymer ?
#
loop_
_entity_poly.entity_id
_entity_poly.type
_entity_poly.pdbx_seq_one_letter_code
_entity_poly.pdbx_strand_id
1 'polypeptide(L)'
;MSVIKNLKVFMTPPHACSYLEDREATTLFIDPQARIDANTYAELNEIGFRRSGEHFYTPHCKSCRDCIATRVPVKHFELSRKHRRLLNRNSDLQVMQVSSIDTDEHYALYEKYIEHRHDEGDMYPPCREQYRGFICKGGE
;
A
#
# COMPACT_ATOMS: atom_id res chain seq x y z
N MET A 1 24.92 -6.71 5.16
CA MET A 1 25.06 -7.00 3.71
C MET A 1 23.67 -6.88 3.12
N SER A 2 23.44 -6.08 2.07
CA SER A 2 22.09 -5.85 1.56
C SER A 2 21.49 -7.14 0.98
N VAL A 3 20.29 -7.46 1.45
CA VAL A 3 19.53 -8.67 1.11
C VAL A 3 18.93 -8.59 -0.30
N ILE A 4 18.86 -7.38 -0.88
CA ILE A 4 18.27 -7.11 -2.19
C ILE A 4 19.05 -7.74 -3.37
N LYS A 5 20.33 -8.10 -3.19
CA LYS A 5 21.22 -8.52 -4.30
C LYS A 5 20.75 -9.73 -5.11
N ASN A 6 19.78 -10.52 -4.62
CA ASN A 6 19.29 -11.72 -5.29
C ASN A 6 17.79 -11.67 -5.68
N LEU A 7 17.15 -10.50 -5.61
CA LEU A 7 15.75 -10.36 -6.02
C LEU A 7 15.65 -10.20 -7.53
N LYS A 8 14.84 -11.06 -8.17
CA LYS A 8 14.47 -10.90 -9.57
C LYS A 8 13.46 -9.76 -9.69
N VAL A 9 13.66 -8.92 -10.70
CA VAL A 9 12.75 -7.82 -11.03
C VAL A 9 12.22 -7.97 -12.44
N PHE A 10 10.94 -7.65 -12.61
CA PHE A 10 10.26 -7.57 -13.90
C PHE A 10 9.86 -6.13 -14.17
N MET A 11 9.82 -5.74 -15.44
CA MET A 11 9.41 -4.40 -15.85
C MET A 11 8.16 -4.49 -16.72
N THR A 12 7.18 -3.63 -16.48
CA THR A 12 6.02 -3.50 -17.36
C THR A 12 6.43 -2.91 -18.71
N PRO A 13 5.66 -3.16 -19.79
CA PRO A 13 5.68 -2.29 -20.96
C PRO A 13 5.35 -0.83 -20.57
N PRO A 14 5.75 0.15 -21.41
CA PRO A 14 5.28 1.54 -21.27
C PRO A 14 3.75 1.62 -21.29
N HIS A 15 3.19 2.44 -20.41
CA HIS A 15 1.76 2.74 -20.29
C HIS A 15 1.56 4.21 -19.93
N ALA A 16 0.33 4.73 -20.01
CA ALA A 16 0.02 6.10 -19.60
C ALA A 16 0.34 6.33 -18.11
N CYS A 17 0.98 7.45 -17.80
CA CYS A 17 1.28 7.85 -16.43
C CYS A 17 0.00 8.22 -15.66
N SER A 18 -0.19 7.66 -14.48
CA SER A 18 -1.37 7.92 -13.64
C SER A 18 -1.44 9.33 -13.05
N TYR A 19 -0.33 10.10 -13.09
CA TYR A 19 -0.25 11.42 -12.45
C TYR A 19 -0.04 12.58 -13.42
N LEU A 20 0.59 12.33 -14.57
CA LEU A 20 0.98 13.37 -15.51
C LEU A 20 0.41 13.01 -16.88
N GLU A 21 -0.49 13.85 -17.37
CA GLU A 21 -1.01 13.75 -18.73
C GLU A 21 0.15 13.79 -19.73
N ASP A 22 -0.02 13.09 -20.86
CA ASP A 22 0.95 13.01 -21.96
C ASP A 22 2.34 12.45 -21.59
N ARG A 23 2.44 11.70 -20.48
CA ARG A 23 3.66 11.00 -20.07
C ARG A 23 3.45 9.50 -20.09
N GLU A 24 4.50 8.77 -20.47
CA GLU A 24 4.58 7.33 -20.28
C GLU A 24 5.24 6.98 -18.94
N ALA A 25 4.77 5.89 -18.36
CA ALA A 25 5.30 5.26 -17.17
C ALA A 25 5.70 3.81 -17.44
N THR A 26 6.69 3.35 -16.68
CA THR A 26 7.09 1.95 -16.58
C THR A 26 7.28 1.65 -15.10
N THR A 27 6.96 0.43 -14.69
CA THR A 27 7.02 0.02 -13.29
C THR A 27 7.86 -1.24 -13.16
N LEU A 28 8.77 -1.24 -12.17
CA LEU A 28 9.48 -2.45 -11.75
C LEU A 28 8.67 -3.17 -10.69
N PHE A 29 8.57 -4.48 -10.81
CA PHE A 29 7.97 -5.39 -9.83
C PHE A 29 9.00 -6.38 -9.33
N ILE A 30 8.99 -6.67 -8.03
CA ILE A 30 9.68 -7.85 -7.50
C ILE A 30 8.91 -9.09 -7.96
N ASP A 31 9.64 -10.16 -8.28
CA ASP A 31 9.07 -11.47 -8.55
C ASP A 31 8.05 -11.86 -7.48
N PRO A 32 6.76 -12.09 -7.82
CA PRO A 32 5.75 -12.49 -6.84
C PRO A 32 6.07 -13.78 -6.09
N GLN A 33 6.97 -14.63 -6.62
CA GLN A 33 7.42 -15.83 -5.93
C GLN A 33 8.54 -15.56 -4.90
N ALA A 34 9.10 -14.35 -4.87
CA ALA A 34 10.12 -13.99 -3.90
C ALA A 34 9.50 -13.88 -2.50
N ARG A 35 10.12 -14.55 -1.53
CA ARG A 35 9.77 -14.39 -0.12
C ARG A 35 10.44 -13.14 0.43
N ILE A 36 9.64 -12.19 0.87
CA ILE A 36 10.10 -10.91 1.43
C ILE A 36 9.85 -10.91 2.94
N ASP A 37 10.93 -11.02 3.71
CA ASP A 37 10.88 -10.86 5.16
C ASP A 37 10.82 -9.38 5.56
N ALA A 38 10.62 -9.12 6.86
CA ALA A 38 10.47 -7.76 7.38
C ALA A 38 11.71 -6.87 7.12
N ASN A 39 12.92 -7.45 7.14
CA ASN A 39 14.16 -6.72 6.90
C ASN A 39 14.30 -6.34 5.42
N THR A 40 14.04 -7.29 4.51
CA THR A 40 14.04 -7.06 3.07
C THR A 40 12.96 -6.06 2.68
N TYR A 41 11.78 -6.15 3.30
CA TYR A 41 10.72 -5.17 3.13
C TYR A 41 11.18 -3.77 3.53
N ALA A 42 11.83 -3.63 4.68
CA ALA A 42 12.37 -2.34 5.12
C ALA A 42 13.40 -1.79 4.13
N GLU A 43 14.36 -2.61 3.67
CA GLU A 43 15.36 -2.20 2.67
C GLU A 43 14.69 -1.77 1.34
N LEU A 44 13.72 -2.56 0.83
CA LEU A 44 12.96 -2.23 -0.38
C LEU A 44 12.23 -0.89 -0.22
N ASN A 45 11.61 -0.68 0.94
CA ASN A 45 10.89 0.54 1.23
C ASN A 45 11.81 1.77 1.31
N GLU A 46 13.06 1.61 1.80
CA GLU A 46 14.07 2.67 1.81
C GLU A 46 14.50 3.09 0.40
N ILE A 47 14.58 2.16 -0.55
CA ILE A 47 14.93 2.46 -1.95
C ILE A 47 13.73 2.80 -2.84
N GLY A 48 12.56 3.04 -2.24
CA GLY A 48 11.38 3.58 -2.92
C GLY A 48 10.39 2.55 -3.46
N PHE A 49 10.54 1.26 -3.15
CA PHE A 49 9.49 0.28 -3.43
C PHE A 49 8.27 0.50 -2.54
N ARG A 50 7.11 0.41 -3.18
CA ARG A 50 5.76 0.44 -2.61
C ARG A 50 5.23 -1.00 -2.54
N ARG A 51 4.13 -1.20 -1.80
CA ARG A 51 3.50 -2.51 -1.60
C ARG A 51 2.00 -2.42 -1.83
N SER A 52 1.44 -3.37 -2.56
CA SER A 52 -0.01 -3.61 -2.68
C SER A 52 -0.28 -5.11 -2.55
N GLY A 53 -0.92 -5.52 -1.45
CA GLY A 53 -1.02 -6.95 -1.09
C GLY A 53 0.35 -7.61 -1.01
N GLU A 54 0.57 -8.64 -1.82
CA GLU A 54 1.85 -9.37 -1.93
C GLU A 54 2.84 -8.75 -2.94
N HIS A 55 2.40 -7.77 -3.74
CA HIS A 55 3.23 -7.19 -4.79
C HIS A 55 4.07 -6.02 -4.27
N PHE A 56 5.36 -6.03 -4.61
CA PHE A 56 6.29 -4.93 -4.37
C PHE A 56 6.69 -4.29 -5.68
N TYR A 57 6.59 -2.96 -5.78
CA TYR A 57 6.80 -2.26 -7.04
C TYR A 57 7.36 -0.85 -6.87
N THR A 58 8.04 -0.33 -7.88
CA THR A 58 8.49 1.07 -7.92
C THR A 58 8.41 1.64 -9.34
N PRO A 59 7.97 2.91 -9.51
CA PRO A 59 8.06 3.58 -10.81
C PRO A 59 9.50 3.65 -11.30
N HIS A 60 9.70 3.35 -12.58
CA HIS A 60 11.01 3.31 -13.22
C HIS A 60 10.94 3.88 -14.65
N CYS A 61 10.42 5.10 -14.77
CA CYS A 61 10.23 5.79 -16.04
C CYS A 61 11.57 6.20 -16.68
N LYS A 62 11.69 6.10 -18.01
CA LYS A 62 12.93 6.44 -18.73
C LYS A 62 13.32 7.93 -18.62
N SER A 63 12.34 8.83 -18.60
CA SER A 63 12.54 10.28 -18.72
C SER A 63 11.92 11.11 -17.57
N CYS A 64 11.41 10.47 -16.53
CA CYS A 64 10.75 11.12 -15.39
C CYS A 64 11.24 10.54 -14.06
N ARG A 65 11.38 11.38 -13.04
CA ARG A 65 11.79 10.99 -11.67
C ARG A 65 10.90 11.61 -10.59
N ASP A 66 9.71 12.08 -10.95
CA ASP A 66 8.84 12.85 -10.05
C ASP A 66 8.11 11.96 -9.02
N CYS A 67 8.11 10.64 -9.25
CA CYS A 67 7.61 9.65 -8.30
C CYS A 67 8.58 9.45 -7.13
N ILE A 68 8.61 10.41 -6.21
CA ILE A 68 9.53 10.41 -5.06
C ILE A 68 8.83 9.76 -3.85
N ALA A 69 9.53 8.83 -3.19
CA ALA A 69 9.06 8.27 -1.92
C ALA A 69 9.17 9.33 -0.81
N THR A 70 8.07 9.60 -0.11
CA THR A 70 8.01 10.59 0.98
C THR A 70 7.90 9.93 2.34
N ARG A 71 8.41 10.61 3.37
CA ARG A 71 8.31 10.19 4.78
C ARG A 71 7.64 11.29 5.59
N VAL A 72 6.75 10.90 6.49
CA VAL A 72 6.11 11.83 7.44
C VAL A 72 6.96 11.85 8.72
N PRO A 73 7.48 13.02 9.15
CA PRO A 73 8.32 13.12 10.34
C PRO A 73 7.48 13.07 11.64
N VAL A 74 6.94 11.89 11.94
CA VAL A 74 6.00 11.69 13.07
C VAL A 74 6.57 12.09 14.43
N LYS A 75 7.89 12.06 14.62
CA LYS A 75 8.55 12.46 15.87
C LYS A 75 8.42 13.96 16.17
N HIS A 76 8.16 14.78 15.16
CA HIS A 76 7.99 16.24 15.31
C HIS A 76 6.51 16.65 15.33
N PHE A 77 5.60 15.68 15.29
CA PHE A 77 4.17 15.98 15.27
C PHE A 77 3.69 16.41 16.66
N GLU A 78 3.13 17.62 16.74
CA GLU A 78 2.47 18.12 17.93
C GLU A 78 0.96 18.29 17.71
N LEU A 79 0.17 17.89 18.71
CA LEU A 79 -1.28 18.00 18.66
C LEU A 79 -1.73 19.46 18.72
N SER A 80 -2.24 19.96 17.59
CA SER A 80 -2.94 21.24 17.50
C SER A 80 -4.25 21.24 18.31
N ARG A 81 -4.80 22.42 18.60
CA ARG A 81 -6.14 22.56 19.23
C ARG A 81 -7.23 21.80 18.45
N LYS A 82 -7.16 21.79 17.12
CA LYS A 82 -8.09 21.05 16.26
C LYS A 82 -7.94 19.54 16.46
N HIS A 83 -6.71 19.03 16.51
CA HIS A 83 -6.46 17.61 16.74
C HIS A 83 -6.98 17.17 18.11
N ARG A 84 -6.75 17.95 19.17
CA ARG A 84 -7.27 17.64 20.52
C ARG A 84 -8.79 17.60 20.57
N ARG A 85 -9.47 18.56 19.90
CA ARG A 85 -10.94 18.55 19.78
C ARG A 85 -11.45 17.29 19.07
N LEU A 86 -10.76 16.89 17.99
CA LEU A 86 -11.10 15.66 17.26
C LEU A 86 -10.89 14.40 18.11
N LEU A 87 -9.79 14.31 18.86
CA LEU A 87 -9.55 13.18 19.76
C LEU A 87 -10.64 13.08 20.83
N ASN A 88 -11.01 14.19 21.47
CA ASN A 88 -12.07 14.18 22.48
C ASN A 88 -13.42 13.76 21.91
N ARG A 89 -13.75 14.20 20.68
CA ARG A 89 -15.01 13.85 20.02
C ARG A 89 -15.11 12.36 19.69
N ASN A 90 -13.98 11.68 19.48
CA ASN A 90 -13.92 10.27 19.15
C ASN A 90 -13.30 9.46 20.31
N SER A 91 -13.54 9.90 21.55
CA SER A 91 -12.96 9.27 22.76
C SER A 91 -13.56 7.90 23.08
N ASP A 92 -14.65 7.56 22.42
CA ASP A 92 -15.32 6.26 22.40
C ASP A 92 -14.59 5.23 21.53
N LEU A 93 -13.75 5.66 20.58
CA LEU A 93 -13.03 4.77 19.69
C LEU A 93 -11.85 4.09 20.39
N GLN A 94 -11.73 2.78 20.20
CA GLN A 94 -10.60 1.98 20.65
C GLN A 94 -9.81 1.49 19.45
N VAL A 95 -8.48 1.51 19.57
CA VAL A 95 -7.57 0.99 18.55
C VAL A 95 -6.82 -0.18 19.16
N MET A 96 -6.96 -1.36 18.54
CA MET A 96 -6.32 -2.59 19.00
C MET A 96 -5.47 -3.18 17.87
N GLN A 97 -4.31 -3.69 18.23
CA GLN A 97 -3.51 -4.51 17.33
C GLN A 97 -4.04 -5.95 17.36
N VAL A 98 -4.36 -6.50 16.20
CA VAL A 98 -4.87 -7.87 16.05
C VAL A 98 -3.98 -8.65 15.10
N SER A 99 -3.97 -9.98 15.24
CA SER A 99 -3.19 -10.88 14.38
C SER A 99 -3.84 -11.10 13.01
N SER A 100 -5.15 -10.87 12.89
CA SER A 100 -5.88 -11.00 11.63
C SER A 100 -7.05 -10.02 11.60
N ILE A 101 -7.32 -9.52 10.39
CA ILE A 101 -8.53 -8.78 10.07
C ILE A 101 -9.45 -9.56 9.11
N ASP A 102 -9.16 -10.82 8.79
CA ASP A 102 -10.00 -11.65 7.93
C ASP A 102 -11.25 -12.18 8.67
N THR A 103 -12.19 -11.29 9.01
CA THR A 103 -13.46 -11.62 9.67
C THR A 103 -14.65 -11.21 8.80
N ASP A 104 -15.85 -11.68 9.13
CA ASP A 104 -17.09 -11.25 8.44
C ASP A 104 -17.41 -9.77 8.69
N GLU A 105 -17.16 -9.28 9.89
CA GLU A 105 -17.37 -7.87 10.23
C GLU A 105 -16.48 -6.93 9.39
N HIS A 106 -15.18 -7.23 9.28
CA HIS A 106 -14.28 -6.40 8.49
C HIS A 106 -14.55 -6.49 7.00
N TYR A 107 -14.91 -7.68 6.48
CA TYR A 107 -15.31 -7.82 5.09
C TYR A 107 -16.58 -7.05 4.78
N ALA A 108 -17.60 -7.10 5.66
CA ALA A 108 -18.82 -6.33 5.47
C ALA A 108 -18.56 -4.80 5.44
N LEU A 109 -17.58 -4.33 6.20
CA LEU A 109 -17.13 -2.92 6.12
C LEU A 109 -16.43 -2.62 4.78
N TYR A 110 -15.57 -3.53 4.31
CA TYR A 110 -14.91 -3.42 3.00
C TYR A 110 -15.92 -3.41 1.85
N GLU A 111 -16.87 -4.34 1.86
CA GLU A 111 -17.94 -4.45 0.86
C GLU A 111 -18.71 -3.13 0.73
N LYS A 112 -19.21 -2.60 1.87
CA LYS A 112 -19.87 -1.29 1.91
C LYS A 112 -18.99 -0.18 1.37
N TYR A 113 -17.70 -0.16 1.70
CA TYR A 113 -16.77 0.86 1.21
C TYR A 113 -16.62 0.82 -0.31
N ILE A 114 -16.47 -0.38 -0.90
CA ILE A 114 -16.34 -0.56 -2.34
C ILE A 114 -17.63 -0.13 -3.04
N GLU A 115 -18.78 -0.63 -2.60
CA GLU A 115 -20.09 -0.27 -3.18
C GLU A 115 -20.38 1.23 -3.15
N HIS A 116 -19.93 1.95 -2.11
CA HIS A 116 -20.23 3.37 -1.97
C HIS A 116 -19.20 4.29 -2.61
N ARG A 117 -17.93 3.87 -2.72
CA ARG A 117 -16.82 4.77 -3.09
C ARG A 117 -16.13 4.40 -4.39
N HIS A 118 -16.21 3.13 -4.80
CA HIS A 118 -15.45 2.54 -5.90
C HIS A 118 -16.33 1.62 -6.77
N ASP A 119 -17.62 1.93 -6.89
CA ASP A 119 -18.60 1.20 -7.71
C ASP A 119 -18.26 1.20 -9.21
N GLU A 120 -17.49 2.19 -9.67
CA GLU A 120 -16.98 2.27 -11.05
C GLU A 120 -15.53 1.75 -11.20
N GLY A 121 -14.91 1.25 -10.13
CA GLY A 121 -13.50 0.85 -10.13
C GLY A 121 -13.27 -0.65 -10.29
N ASP A 122 -12.01 -1.04 -10.55
CA ASP A 122 -11.58 -2.45 -10.72
C ASP A 122 -11.78 -3.36 -9.48
N MET A 123 -12.20 -2.78 -8.35
CA MET A 123 -12.54 -3.50 -7.13
C MET A 123 -14.02 -3.85 -7.02
N TYR A 124 -14.85 -3.40 -7.96
CA TYR A 124 -16.28 -3.69 -8.00
C TYR A 124 -16.61 -4.81 -9.01
N PRO A 125 -17.54 -5.73 -8.70
CA PRO A 125 -18.22 -5.90 -7.42
C PRO A 125 -17.25 -6.43 -6.33
N PRO A 126 -17.47 -6.07 -5.05
CA PRO A 126 -16.62 -6.56 -3.97
C PRO A 126 -16.66 -8.08 -3.88
N CYS A 127 -15.49 -8.68 -3.67
CA CYS A 127 -15.33 -10.12 -3.53
C CYS A 127 -14.40 -10.46 -2.36
N ARG A 128 -14.76 -11.47 -1.57
CA ARG A 128 -13.95 -11.91 -0.41
C ARG A 128 -12.58 -12.44 -0.80
N GLU A 129 -12.42 -13.00 -2.00
CA GLU A 129 -11.10 -13.40 -2.51
C GLU A 129 -10.21 -12.19 -2.77
N GLN A 130 -10.75 -11.14 -3.42
CA GLN A 130 -10.03 -9.90 -3.65
C GLN A 130 -9.66 -9.19 -2.34
N TYR A 131 -10.59 -9.16 -1.38
CA TYR A 131 -10.34 -8.67 -0.03
C TYR A 131 -9.15 -9.39 0.62
N ARG A 132 -9.14 -10.73 0.58
CA ARG A 132 -8.04 -11.56 1.13
C ARG A 132 -6.72 -11.36 0.40
N GLY A 133 -6.74 -11.09 -0.91
CA GLY A 133 -5.54 -10.72 -1.66
C GLY A 133 -4.98 -9.35 -1.27
N PHE A 134 -5.85 -8.44 -0.81
CA PHE A 134 -5.46 -7.12 -0.33
C PHE A 134 -4.95 -7.15 1.11
N ILE A 135 -5.67 -7.82 2.02
CA ILE A 135 -5.26 -7.94 3.42
C ILE A 135 -4.13 -8.96 3.52
N CYS A 136 -2.91 -8.45 3.50
CA CYS A 136 -1.68 -9.23 3.66
C CYS A 136 -1.87 -10.34 4.70
N LYS A 137 -1.57 -11.59 4.36
CA LYS A 137 -1.48 -12.66 5.35
C LYS A 137 -0.40 -12.24 6.34
N GLY A 138 -0.78 -11.98 7.59
CA GLY A 138 0.18 -11.69 8.66
C GLY A 138 1.21 -12.81 8.65
N GLY A 139 2.50 -12.44 8.65
CA GLY A 139 3.55 -13.45 8.73
C GLY A 139 3.37 -14.26 10.00
N GLU A 140 3.51 -15.58 9.88
CA GLU A 140 3.84 -16.46 11.01
C GLU A 140 5.20 -16.07 11.60
#